data_AF-A0A7C3QQ29-F1
#
_entry.id   AF-A0A7C3QQ29-F1
#
_cell.length_a   1.000
_cell.length_b   1.000
_cell.length_c   1.000
_cell.angle_alpha   90.00
_cell.angle_beta   90.00
_cell.angle_gamma   90.00
#
_symmetry.space_group_name_H-M   'P 1'
#
loop_
_entity.id
_entity.type
_entity.pdbx_description
1 polymer ?
#
loop_
_entity_poly.entity_id
_entity_poly.type
_entity_poly.pdbx_seq_one_letter_code
_entity_poly.pdbx_strand_id
1 'polypeptide(L)'
;MSIGNCLLKLRVMEVNGIIWTWQWRWLFTAVILFIALWYGRGWDYGRRHHPKPSSRQPGLFYTGLALLLLIAASPLSFLGAQLFAMRVLQRILIVALIPALIMISDPLPTLATGLPKHYRTTLSQLPEAHPQFWAVLHQLTRPAMAWFLFLIIFWLGYDPQFHQLTIRYEWLHGLGMALLFLTACFYWWHILAVSPRLHEPMTPVMRIGYTLVGALPVKLVGLILLFTTATIYIYPGSIQFKGLTLTDQNIGAMIHWSLGGIVFTWIGFYLIRQWLDSEEQKPTMSHSVWSTEENMLAPGLNDQSR
;
A
#
# COMPACT_ATOMS: atom_id res chain seq x y z
N MET A 1 34.23 -19.69 35.76
CA MET A 1 33.12 -18.90 35.17
C MET A 1 32.15 -19.90 34.55
N SER A 2 31.08 -20.23 35.29
CA SER A 2 30.37 -21.51 35.19
C SER A 2 29.45 -21.62 33.96
N ILE A 3 29.47 -22.78 33.31
CA ILE A 3 28.57 -23.22 32.22
C ILE A 3 27.09 -22.99 32.56
N GLY A 4 26.73 -23.03 33.85
CA GLY A 4 25.39 -22.70 34.34
C GLY A 4 24.94 -21.27 34.04
N ASN A 5 25.83 -20.28 34.07
CA ASN A 5 25.49 -18.91 33.70
C ASN A 5 25.26 -18.75 32.20
N CYS A 6 25.91 -19.57 31.36
CA CYS A 6 25.72 -19.52 29.89
C CYS A 6 24.37 -20.14 29.51
N LEU A 7 24.01 -21.28 30.11
CA LEU A 7 22.73 -21.96 29.89
C LEU A 7 21.54 -21.15 30.43
N LEU A 8 21.69 -20.49 31.58
CA LEU A 8 20.66 -19.59 32.10
C LEU A 8 20.47 -18.36 31.19
N LYS A 9 21.55 -17.79 30.65
CA LYS A 9 21.49 -16.63 29.73
C LYS A 9 20.84 -17.00 28.39
N LEU A 10 21.12 -18.20 27.87
CA LEU A 10 20.48 -18.73 26.65
C LEU A 10 18.99 -18.99 26.86
N ARG A 11 18.61 -19.64 27.96
CA ARG A 11 17.19 -19.91 28.29
C ARG A 11 16.40 -18.62 28.56
N VAL A 12 17.00 -17.63 29.23
CA VAL A 12 16.37 -16.32 29.44
C VAL A 12 16.29 -15.51 28.13
N MET A 13 17.26 -15.61 27.22
CA MET A 13 17.17 -15.01 25.88
C MET A 13 16.08 -15.65 25.00
N GLU A 14 15.91 -16.98 25.05
CA GLU A 14 14.83 -17.66 24.31
C GLU A 14 13.44 -17.31 24.85
N VAL A 15 13.26 -17.31 26.18
CA VAL A 15 11.97 -16.94 26.80
C VAL A 15 11.65 -15.46 26.57
N ASN A 16 12.64 -14.57 26.68
CA ASN A 16 12.45 -13.16 26.33
C ASN A 16 12.16 -12.99 24.83
N GLY A 17 12.83 -13.72 23.93
CA GLY A 17 12.54 -13.69 22.50
C GLY A 17 11.10 -14.11 22.16
N ILE A 18 10.56 -15.11 22.86
CA ILE A 18 9.18 -15.58 22.68
C ILE A 18 8.16 -14.56 23.23
N ILE A 19 8.41 -13.96 24.40
CA ILE A 19 7.52 -12.93 24.98
C ILE A 19 7.53 -11.65 24.12
N TRP A 20 8.70 -11.25 23.61
CA TRP A 20 8.86 -10.09 22.74
C TRP A 20 8.27 -10.32 21.32
N THR A 21 8.35 -11.51 20.75
CA THR A 21 7.69 -11.81 19.46
C THR A 21 6.16 -11.86 19.60
N TRP A 22 5.65 -12.30 20.76
CA TRP A 22 4.23 -12.30 21.06
C TRP A 22 3.66 -10.89 21.27
N GLN A 23 4.30 -10.02 22.06
CA GLN A 23 3.75 -8.70 22.38
C GLN A 23 3.53 -7.80 21.15
N TRP A 24 4.41 -7.87 20.13
CA TRP A 24 4.26 -7.06 18.91
C TRP A 24 3.06 -7.51 18.07
N ARG A 25 2.80 -8.82 18.00
CA ARG A 25 1.62 -9.36 17.31
C ARG A 25 0.32 -8.91 17.96
N TRP A 26 0.29 -8.86 19.30
CA TRP A 26 -0.85 -8.30 20.05
C TRP A 26 -1.01 -6.81 19.83
N LEU A 27 0.09 -6.05 19.79
CA LEU A 27 0.04 -4.61 19.51
C LEU A 27 -0.53 -4.33 18.11
N PHE A 28 -0.03 -5.01 17.06
CA PHE A 28 -0.58 -4.86 15.71
C PHE A 28 -2.06 -5.25 15.64
N THR A 29 -2.42 -6.37 16.27
CA THR A 29 -3.82 -6.82 16.35
C THR A 29 -4.69 -5.80 17.05
N ALA A 30 -4.24 -5.27 18.19
CA ALA A 30 -4.96 -4.25 18.95
C ALA A 30 -5.13 -2.96 18.15
N VAL A 31 -4.10 -2.50 17.44
CA VAL A 31 -4.17 -1.32 16.56
C VAL A 31 -5.14 -1.54 15.41
N ILE A 32 -5.09 -2.71 14.75
CA ILE A 32 -6.01 -3.09 13.68
C ILE A 32 -7.46 -3.11 14.18
N LEU A 33 -7.72 -3.75 15.33
CA LEU A 33 -9.05 -3.80 15.94
C LEU A 33 -9.53 -2.41 16.37
N PHE A 34 -8.64 -1.59 16.92
CA PHE A 34 -8.94 -0.22 17.28
C PHE A 34 -9.38 0.59 16.05
N ILE A 35 -8.65 0.49 14.94
CA ILE A 35 -9.02 1.13 13.66
C ILE A 35 -10.36 0.59 13.15
N ALA A 36 -10.61 -0.73 13.28
CA ALA A 36 -11.87 -1.36 12.87
C ALA A 36 -13.08 -0.77 13.63
N LEU A 37 -12.94 -0.66 14.95
CA LEU A 37 -13.98 -0.14 15.85
C LEU A 37 -14.19 1.36 15.66
N TRP A 38 -13.10 2.10 15.43
CA TRP A 38 -13.17 3.53 15.16
C TRP A 38 -13.85 3.82 13.83
N TYR A 39 -13.50 3.09 12.77
CA TYR A 39 -14.20 3.18 11.49
C TYR A 39 -15.69 2.85 11.63
N GLY A 40 -16.03 1.79 12.38
CA GLY A 40 -17.43 1.42 12.64
C GLY A 40 -18.20 2.52 13.36
N ARG A 41 -17.61 3.14 14.38
CA ARG A 41 -18.20 4.31 15.06
C ARG A 41 -18.42 5.49 14.12
N GLY A 42 -17.43 5.80 13.29
CA GLY A 42 -17.52 6.89 12.32
C GLY A 42 -18.55 6.66 11.23
N TRP A 43 -18.68 5.40 10.79
CA TRP A 43 -19.70 4.96 9.84
C TRP A 43 -21.11 5.05 10.43
N ASP A 44 -21.33 4.52 11.64
CA ASP A 44 -22.61 4.57 12.32
C ASP A 44 -23.06 6.02 12.60
N TYR A 45 -22.12 6.87 13.01
CA TYR A 45 -22.38 8.29 13.21
C TYR A 45 -22.73 8.97 11.88
N GLY A 46 -21.96 8.73 10.82
CA GLY A 46 -22.16 9.30 9.49
C GLY A 46 -23.49 8.89 8.88
N ARG A 47 -23.87 7.62 8.98
CA ARG A 47 -25.15 7.10 8.48
C ARG A 47 -26.36 7.76 9.16
N ARG A 48 -26.25 8.11 10.44
CA ARG A 48 -27.34 8.77 11.20
C ARG A 48 -27.51 10.24 10.84
N HIS A 49 -26.46 10.91 10.37
CA HIS A 49 -26.45 12.37 10.15
C HIS A 49 -26.36 12.78 8.66
N HIS A 50 -26.00 11.87 7.75
CA HIS A 50 -25.92 12.12 6.32
C HIS A 50 -26.62 10.99 5.51
N PRO A 51 -27.68 11.28 4.74
CA PRO A 51 -28.58 10.26 4.21
C PRO A 51 -28.12 9.51 2.94
N LYS A 52 -26.85 9.61 2.49
CA LYS A 52 -26.38 8.91 1.26
C LYS A 52 -24.93 8.38 1.30
N PRO A 53 -24.52 7.54 2.25
CA PRO A 53 -23.26 6.82 2.10
C PRO A 53 -23.45 5.61 1.17
N SER A 54 -22.47 5.35 0.29
CA SER A 54 -22.47 4.18 -0.59
C SER A 54 -22.36 2.89 0.23
N SER A 55 -23.39 2.04 0.20
CA SER A 55 -23.52 0.82 1.02
C SER A 55 -22.35 -0.19 0.90
N ARG A 56 -21.55 -0.11 -0.18
CA ARG A 56 -20.44 -1.06 -0.45
C ARG A 56 -19.09 -0.68 0.17
N GLN A 57 -18.92 0.57 0.60
CA GLN A 57 -17.67 1.09 1.16
C GLN A 57 -17.16 0.33 2.42
N PRO A 58 -17.99 0.06 3.45
CA PRO A 58 -17.50 -0.59 4.67
C PRO A 58 -17.05 -2.03 4.44
N GLY A 59 -17.69 -2.77 3.53
CA GLY A 59 -17.32 -4.15 3.22
C GLY A 59 -15.89 -4.27 2.70
N LEU A 60 -15.48 -3.38 1.80
CA LEU A 60 -14.11 -3.35 1.27
C LEU A 60 -13.08 -2.99 2.33
N PHE A 61 -13.40 -2.01 3.20
CA PHE A 61 -12.55 -1.62 4.31
C PHE A 61 -12.31 -2.79 5.28
N TYR A 62 -13.38 -3.42 5.77
CA TYR A 62 -13.27 -4.55 6.69
C TYR A 62 -12.61 -5.77 6.05
N THR A 63 -12.80 -5.99 4.75
CA THR A 63 -12.10 -7.06 4.02
C THR A 63 -10.60 -6.79 3.98
N GLY A 64 -10.18 -5.56 3.63
CA GLY A 64 -8.77 -5.18 3.67
C GLY A 64 -8.17 -5.33 5.08
N LEU A 65 -8.91 -4.91 6.10
CA LEU A 65 -8.48 -5.00 7.49
C LEU A 65 -8.40 -6.45 8.00
N ALA A 66 -9.34 -7.31 7.59
CA ALA A 66 -9.32 -8.74 7.88
C ALA A 66 -8.13 -9.43 7.23
N LEU A 67 -7.79 -9.08 5.97
CA LEU A 67 -6.59 -9.57 5.30
C LEU A 67 -5.31 -9.09 6.00
N LEU A 68 -5.28 -7.83 6.46
CA LEU A 68 -4.15 -7.30 7.23
C LEU A 68 -3.99 -8.03 8.57
N LEU A 69 -5.10 -8.29 9.26
CA LEU A 69 -5.12 -9.09 10.49
C LEU A 69 -4.65 -10.51 10.23
N LEU A 70 -5.09 -11.11 9.11
CA LEU A 70 -4.62 -12.42 8.69
C LEU A 70 -3.11 -12.38 8.50
N ILE A 71 -2.53 -11.44 7.77
CA ILE A 71 -1.07 -11.40 7.61
C ILE A 71 -0.32 -11.21 8.92
N ALA A 72 -0.82 -10.35 9.83
CA ALA A 72 -0.14 -10.01 11.08
C ALA A 72 -0.28 -11.07 12.18
N ALA A 73 -1.45 -11.71 12.29
CA ALA A 73 -1.79 -12.59 13.42
C ALA A 73 -1.94 -14.08 13.05
N SER A 74 -2.19 -14.41 11.77
CA SER A 74 -2.46 -15.78 11.29
C SER A 74 -1.25 -16.71 11.31
N PRO A 75 -1.46 -18.04 11.22
CA PRO A 75 -0.48 -19.01 10.72
C PRO A 75 0.35 -18.55 9.51
N LEU A 76 -0.18 -17.65 8.68
CA LEU A 76 0.56 -17.07 7.57
C LEU A 76 1.84 -16.34 8.03
N SER A 77 1.80 -15.64 9.17
CA SER A 77 2.99 -15.01 9.80
C SER A 77 4.07 -16.04 10.11
N PHE A 78 3.66 -17.19 10.67
CA PHE A 78 4.56 -18.30 10.95
C PHE A 78 5.12 -18.91 9.65
N LEU A 79 4.26 -19.14 8.65
CA LEU A 79 4.69 -19.66 7.35
C LEU A 79 5.65 -18.71 6.64
N GLY A 80 5.49 -17.39 6.78
CA GLY A 80 6.44 -16.39 6.27
C GLY A 80 7.80 -16.41 6.97
N ALA A 81 7.87 -16.91 8.21
CA ALA A 81 9.13 -17.18 8.89
C ALA A 81 9.81 -18.47 8.39
N GLN A 82 9.03 -19.43 7.88
CA GLN A 82 9.51 -20.73 7.44
C GLN A 82 9.81 -20.82 5.94
N LEU A 83 9.08 -20.08 5.10
CA LEU A 83 9.11 -20.18 3.65
C LEU A 83 9.24 -18.78 3.02
N PHE A 84 10.19 -18.61 2.11
CA PHE A 84 10.38 -17.40 1.33
C PHE A 84 9.15 -17.10 0.48
N ALA A 85 8.58 -18.10 -0.19
CA ALA A 85 7.40 -17.93 -1.03
C ALA A 85 6.21 -17.32 -0.26
N MET A 86 6.00 -17.77 0.98
CA MET A 86 4.95 -17.24 1.85
C MET A 86 5.25 -15.82 2.33
N ARG A 87 6.52 -15.51 2.63
CA ARG A 87 6.91 -14.13 2.96
C ARG A 87 6.70 -13.17 1.78
N VAL A 88 7.03 -13.61 0.57
CA VAL A 88 6.79 -12.83 -0.65
C VAL A 88 5.30 -12.59 -0.85
N LEU A 89 4.47 -13.62 -0.67
CA LEU A 89 3.02 -13.49 -0.73
C LEU A 89 2.49 -12.42 0.24
N GLN A 90 2.94 -12.45 1.50
CA GLN A 90 2.56 -11.43 2.49
C GLN A 90 2.94 -10.01 2.05
N ARG A 91 4.18 -9.83 1.56
CA ARG A 91 4.66 -8.52 1.07
C ARG A 91 3.82 -8.01 -0.09
N ILE A 92 3.48 -8.87 -1.06
CA ILE A 92 2.64 -8.49 -2.21
C ILE A 92 1.24 -8.09 -1.76
N LEU A 93 0.64 -8.84 -0.83
CA LEU A 93 -0.68 -8.49 -0.30
C LEU A 93 -0.66 -7.15 0.43
N ILE A 94 0.39 -6.87 1.22
CA ILE A 94 0.57 -5.60 1.95
C ILE A 94 0.79 -4.42 1.01
N VAL A 95 1.45 -4.64 -0.13
CA VAL A 95 1.80 -3.56 -1.06
C VAL A 95 0.68 -3.27 -2.05
N ALA A 96 -0.02 -4.31 -2.51
CA ALA A 96 -0.94 -4.21 -3.63
C ALA A 96 -2.40 -4.34 -3.18
N LEU A 97 -2.80 -5.51 -2.68
CA LEU A 97 -4.22 -5.81 -2.48
C LEU A 97 -4.82 -5.08 -1.28
N ILE A 98 -4.18 -5.14 -0.12
CA ILE A 98 -4.73 -4.58 1.13
C ILE A 98 -4.87 -3.06 1.05
N PRO A 99 -3.84 -2.29 0.66
CA PRO A 99 -3.98 -0.84 0.58
C PRO A 99 -4.99 -0.43 -0.48
N ALA A 100 -5.06 -1.12 -1.63
CA ALA A 100 -6.07 -0.84 -2.65
C ALA A 100 -7.49 -1.03 -2.11
N LEU A 101 -7.78 -2.15 -1.43
CA LEU A 101 -9.10 -2.40 -0.82
C LEU A 101 -9.47 -1.35 0.21
N ILE A 102 -8.53 -1.00 1.09
CA ILE A 102 -8.74 0.01 2.13
C ILE A 102 -8.96 1.38 1.48
N MET A 103 -8.15 1.78 0.52
CA MET A 103 -8.20 3.12 -0.09
C MET A 103 -9.44 3.32 -0.99
N ILE A 104 -9.92 2.29 -1.69
CA ILE A 104 -11.16 2.36 -2.47
C ILE A 104 -12.38 2.65 -1.59
N SER A 105 -12.34 2.26 -0.30
CA SER A 105 -13.44 2.53 0.63
C SER A 105 -13.58 3.99 1.05
N ASP A 106 -12.64 4.87 0.63
CA ASP A 106 -12.49 6.26 1.09
C ASP A 106 -12.56 6.36 2.63
N PRO A 107 -11.58 5.78 3.34
CA PRO A 107 -11.74 5.53 4.76
C PRO A 107 -11.50 6.78 5.61
N LEU A 108 -10.73 7.75 5.11
CA LEU A 108 -10.27 8.90 5.90
C LEU A 108 -11.43 9.83 6.32
N PRO A 109 -12.42 10.16 5.47
CA PRO A 109 -13.61 10.90 5.91
C PRO A 109 -14.40 10.17 7.01
N THR A 110 -14.57 8.86 6.85
CA THR A 110 -15.32 8.03 7.82
C THR A 110 -14.56 7.90 9.15
N LEU A 111 -13.23 7.76 9.10
CA LEU A 111 -12.42 7.81 10.31
C LEU A 111 -12.50 9.18 10.97
N ALA A 112 -12.47 10.26 10.18
CA ALA A 112 -12.57 11.64 10.65
C ALA A 112 -13.92 11.92 11.35
N THR A 113 -15.04 11.38 10.86
CA THR A 113 -16.34 11.50 11.54
C THR A 113 -16.39 10.73 12.86
N GLY A 114 -15.59 9.68 13.01
CA GLY A 114 -15.47 8.91 14.24
C GLY A 114 -14.72 9.62 15.37
N LEU A 115 -13.98 10.70 15.09
CA LEU A 115 -13.30 11.47 16.15
C LEU A 115 -14.29 12.28 16.99
N PRO A 116 -14.05 12.42 18.31
CA PRO A 116 -14.70 13.43 19.13
C PRO A 116 -14.53 14.84 18.55
N LYS A 117 -15.55 15.70 18.73
CA LYS A 117 -15.59 17.06 18.14
C LYS A 117 -14.33 17.87 18.43
N HIS A 118 -13.77 17.74 19.64
CA HIS A 118 -12.54 18.44 20.05
C HIS A 118 -11.34 18.09 19.15
N TYR A 119 -11.09 16.80 18.90
CA TYR A 119 -9.98 16.39 18.04
C TYR A 119 -10.23 16.74 16.56
N ARG A 120 -11.48 16.74 16.11
CA ARG A 120 -11.83 17.20 14.75
C ARG A 120 -11.47 18.67 14.55
N THR A 121 -11.80 19.52 15.53
CA THR A 121 -11.45 20.95 15.49
C THR A 121 -9.94 21.19 15.56
N THR A 122 -9.22 20.43 16.41
CA THR A 122 -7.74 20.52 16.47
C THR A 122 -7.10 20.11 15.16
N LEU A 123 -7.58 19.03 14.52
CA LEU A 123 -7.04 18.56 13.25
C LEU A 123 -7.28 19.57 12.11
N SER A 124 -8.43 20.24 12.09
CA SER A 124 -8.70 21.30 11.12
C SER A 124 -7.86 22.56 11.33
N GLN A 125 -7.45 22.84 12.58
CA GLN A 125 -6.61 23.99 12.93
C GLN A 125 -5.11 23.70 12.83
N LEU A 126 -4.74 22.43 12.62
CA LEU A 126 -3.35 21.98 12.59
C LEU A 126 -2.47 22.70 11.53
N PRO A 127 -2.97 23.02 10.32
CA PRO A 127 -2.22 23.82 9.35
C PRO A 127 -1.86 25.21 9.85
N GLU A 128 -2.76 25.86 10.61
CA GLU A 128 -2.57 27.21 11.16
C GLU A 128 -1.74 27.19 12.46
N ALA A 129 -1.97 26.20 13.32
CA ALA A 129 -1.29 26.08 14.61
C ALA A 129 0.19 25.64 14.47
N HIS A 130 0.50 24.79 13.49
CA HIS A 130 1.84 24.26 13.27
C HIS A 130 2.24 24.29 11.79
N PRO A 131 2.48 25.48 11.21
CA PRO A 131 2.69 25.65 9.78
C PRO A 131 3.96 24.92 9.27
N GLN A 132 5.02 24.87 10.08
CA GLN A 132 6.25 24.15 9.72
C GLN A 132 6.05 22.63 9.64
N PHE A 133 5.38 22.05 10.64
CA PHE A 133 5.05 20.63 10.64
C PHE A 133 4.11 20.29 9.49
N TRP A 134 3.10 21.13 9.26
CA TRP A 134 2.19 20.95 8.14
C TRP A 134 2.88 21.05 6.78
N ALA A 135 3.82 21.99 6.61
CA ALA A 135 4.61 22.11 5.38
C ALA A 135 5.45 20.85 5.12
N VAL A 136 6.10 20.30 6.15
CA VAL A 136 6.86 19.05 6.05
C VAL A 136 5.94 17.88 5.70
N LEU A 137 4.80 17.75 6.37
CA LEU A 137 3.81 16.71 6.08
C LEU A 137 3.33 16.82 4.63
N HIS A 138 2.91 18.02 4.21
CA HIS A 138 2.43 18.31 2.87
C HIS A 138 3.49 17.98 1.81
N GLN A 139 4.77 18.27 2.07
CA GLN A 139 5.90 17.90 1.21
C GLN A 139 6.10 16.38 1.14
N LEU A 140 6.07 15.70 2.29
CA LEU A 140 6.26 14.24 2.39
C LEU A 140 5.13 13.47 1.71
N THR A 141 3.92 14.01 1.74
CA THR A 141 2.75 13.44 1.08
C THR A 141 2.65 13.78 -0.40
N ARG A 142 3.61 14.51 -1.01
CA ARG A 142 3.56 14.74 -2.47
C ARG A 142 3.66 13.43 -3.24
N PRO A 143 3.03 13.29 -4.42
CA PRO A 143 3.01 12.02 -5.13
C PRO A 143 4.39 11.48 -5.51
N ALA A 144 5.32 12.35 -5.92
CA ALA A 144 6.69 11.92 -6.20
C ALA A 144 7.37 11.36 -4.95
N MET A 145 7.20 12.03 -3.80
CA MET A 145 7.78 11.60 -2.54
C MET A 145 7.14 10.30 -2.03
N ALA A 146 5.82 10.17 -2.15
CA ALA A 146 5.11 8.93 -1.82
C ALA A 146 5.65 7.74 -2.64
N TRP A 147 5.91 7.94 -3.94
CA TRP A 147 6.53 6.92 -4.78
C TRP A 147 7.97 6.59 -4.35
N PHE A 148 8.81 7.60 -4.08
CA PHE A 148 10.19 7.36 -3.63
C PHE A 148 10.25 6.66 -2.27
N LEU A 149 9.44 7.07 -1.30
CA LEU A 149 9.35 6.42 0.01
C LEU A 149 8.90 4.96 -0.13
N PHE A 150 7.87 4.72 -0.94
CA PHE A 150 7.43 3.36 -1.26
C PHE A 150 8.54 2.54 -1.91
N LEU A 151 9.21 3.08 -2.93
CA LEU A 151 10.30 2.41 -3.65
C LEU A 151 11.44 2.04 -2.70
N ILE A 152 11.91 2.98 -1.89
CA ILE A 152 13.03 2.79 -0.96
C ILE A 152 12.69 1.71 0.07
N ILE A 153 11.53 1.84 0.74
CA ILE A 153 11.13 0.88 1.78
C ILE A 153 10.87 -0.51 1.19
N PHE A 154 10.27 -0.58 0.00
CA PHE A 154 10.05 -1.84 -0.71
C PHE A 154 11.37 -2.54 -1.07
N TRP A 155 12.30 -1.84 -1.72
CA TRP A 155 13.59 -2.40 -2.14
C TRP A 155 14.48 -2.75 -0.95
N LEU A 156 14.50 -1.92 0.10
CA LEU A 156 15.21 -2.23 1.34
C LEU A 156 14.73 -3.56 1.94
N GLY A 157 13.45 -3.89 1.77
CA GLY A 157 12.89 -5.17 2.18
C GLY A 157 13.45 -6.40 1.45
N TYR A 158 14.07 -6.21 0.30
CA TYR A 158 14.73 -7.24 -0.51
C TYR A 158 16.26 -7.17 -0.43
N ASP A 159 16.83 -6.19 0.26
CA ASP A 159 18.26 -6.21 0.55
C ASP A 159 18.61 -7.44 1.44
N PRO A 160 19.59 -8.29 1.06
CA PRO A 160 19.92 -9.49 1.82
C PRO A 160 20.43 -9.20 3.24
N GLN A 161 21.14 -8.08 3.45
CA GLN A 161 21.67 -7.73 4.77
C GLN A 161 20.54 -7.28 5.69
N PHE A 162 19.66 -6.41 5.18
CA PHE A 162 18.47 -5.98 5.90
C PHE A 162 17.55 -7.16 6.19
N HIS A 163 17.41 -8.11 5.24
CA HIS A 163 16.64 -9.32 5.43
C HIS A 163 17.17 -10.17 6.60
N GLN A 164 18.48 -10.41 6.69
CA GLN A 164 19.09 -11.11 7.82
C GLN A 164 18.82 -10.40 9.15
N LEU A 165 18.85 -9.06 9.17
CA LEU A 165 18.51 -8.28 10.35
C LEU A 165 17.05 -8.46 10.76
N THR A 166 16.12 -8.53 9.80
CA THR A 166 14.70 -8.76 10.10
C THR A 166 14.42 -10.16 10.66
N ILE A 167 15.20 -11.18 10.26
CA ILE A 167 15.13 -12.51 10.88
C ILE A 167 15.67 -12.47 12.31
N ARG A 168 16.74 -11.70 12.55
CA ARG A 168 17.36 -11.59 13.88
C ARG A 168 16.52 -10.78 14.87
N TYR A 169 15.87 -9.73 14.38
CA TYR A 169 15.14 -8.76 15.19
C TYR A 169 13.68 -8.65 14.74
N GLU A 170 12.79 -9.31 15.47
CA GLU A 170 11.35 -9.32 15.15
C GLU A 170 10.72 -7.92 15.11
N TRP A 171 11.14 -7.02 16.00
CA TRP A 171 10.63 -5.64 16.01
C TRP A 171 10.98 -4.89 14.71
N LEU A 172 12.15 -5.18 14.12
CA LEU A 172 12.57 -4.60 12.85
C LEU A 172 11.75 -5.17 11.69
N HIS A 173 11.40 -6.46 11.76
CA HIS A 173 10.46 -7.05 10.81
C HIS A 173 9.09 -6.38 10.89
N GLY A 174 8.53 -6.23 12.09
CA GLY A 174 7.24 -5.56 12.31
C GLY A 174 7.25 -4.10 11.86
N LEU A 175 8.31 -3.35 12.19
CA LEU A 175 8.49 -1.97 11.72
C LEU A 175 8.59 -1.90 10.20
N GLY A 176 9.35 -2.79 9.56
CA GLY A 176 9.47 -2.85 8.11
C GLY A 176 8.12 -3.13 7.43
N MET A 177 7.31 -4.03 7.99
CA MET A 177 5.96 -4.34 7.50
C MET A 177 5.02 -3.14 7.66
N ALA A 178 5.08 -2.45 8.80
CA ALA A 178 4.29 -1.25 9.06
C ALA A 178 4.65 -0.11 8.10
N LEU A 179 5.95 0.18 7.93
CA LEU A 179 6.44 1.21 7.00
C LEU A 179 6.09 0.88 5.56
N LEU A 180 6.21 -0.39 5.16
CA LEU A 180 5.83 -0.84 3.82
C LEU A 180 4.33 -0.65 3.58
N PHE A 181 3.49 -1.01 4.55
CA PHE A 181 2.05 -0.80 4.47
C PHE A 181 1.69 0.69 4.39
N LEU A 182 2.27 1.53 5.26
CA LEU A 182 2.00 2.97 5.30
C LEU A 182 2.40 3.68 4.00
N THR A 183 3.61 3.39 3.49
CA THR A 183 4.07 3.97 2.22
C THR A 183 3.24 3.47 1.05
N ALA A 184 2.81 2.20 1.04
CA ALA A 184 1.87 1.69 0.05
C ALA A 184 0.51 2.43 0.16
N CYS A 185 -0.04 2.64 1.35
CA CYS A 185 -1.25 3.43 1.54
C CYS A 185 -1.13 4.85 0.96
N PHE A 186 -0.03 5.56 1.21
CA PHE A 186 0.23 6.87 0.60
C PHE A 186 0.33 6.79 -0.92
N TYR A 187 0.91 5.73 -1.46
CA TYR A 187 0.97 5.51 -2.89
C TYR A 187 -0.44 5.32 -3.51
N TRP A 188 -1.22 4.43 -2.92
CA TRP A 188 -2.59 4.11 -3.35
C TRP A 188 -3.56 5.27 -3.17
N TRP A 189 -3.33 6.15 -2.19
CA TRP A 189 -4.08 7.40 -2.00
C TRP A 189 -4.05 8.26 -3.27
N HIS A 190 -2.87 8.44 -3.87
CA HIS A 190 -2.71 9.24 -5.10
C HIS A 190 -3.30 8.55 -6.33
N ILE A 191 -3.15 7.23 -6.45
CA ILE A 191 -3.74 6.45 -7.55
C ILE A 191 -5.26 6.62 -7.57
N LEU A 192 -5.91 6.46 -6.42
CA LEU A 192 -7.36 6.42 -6.29
C LEU A 192 -7.99 7.80 -6.04
N ALA A 193 -7.18 8.85 -5.89
CA ALA A 193 -7.63 10.21 -5.60
C ALA A 193 -8.59 10.29 -4.39
N VAL A 194 -8.23 9.54 -3.34
CA VAL A 194 -9.02 9.38 -2.10
C VAL A 194 -9.09 10.69 -1.33
N SER A 195 -10.17 10.91 -0.59
CA SER A 195 -10.33 12.09 0.27
C SER A 195 -9.51 11.90 1.56
N PRO A 196 -9.01 12.96 2.22
CA PRO A 196 -9.00 14.36 1.81
C PRO A 196 -7.99 14.62 0.69
N ARG A 197 -8.26 15.58 -0.18
CA ARG A 197 -7.36 15.94 -1.28
C ARG A 197 -6.41 17.04 -0.81
N LEU A 198 -5.28 16.64 -0.21
CA LEU A 198 -4.24 17.59 0.19
C LEU A 198 -3.55 18.24 -1.02
N HIS A 199 -3.47 17.51 -2.13
CA HIS A 199 -2.86 17.95 -3.38
C HIS A 199 -3.91 17.91 -4.48
N GLU A 200 -3.70 18.70 -5.53
CA GLU A 200 -4.54 18.64 -6.72
C GLU A 200 -4.52 17.21 -7.30
N PRO A 201 -5.70 16.65 -7.63
CA PRO A 201 -5.77 15.32 -8.19
C PRO A 201 -5.08 15.32 -9.56
N MET A 202 -4.21 14.34 -9.77
CA MET A 202 -3.59 14.11 -11.07
C MET A 202 -4.64 13.93 -12.17
N THR A 203 -4.30 14.33 -13.40
CA THR A 203 -5.13 14.03 -14.57
C THR A 203 -5.33 12.51 -14.71
N PRO A 204 -6.44 12.05 -15.33
CA PRO A 204 -6.69 10.61 -15.47
C PRO A 204 -5.52 9.85 -16.13
N VAL A 205 -4.91 10.42 -17.17
CA VAL A 205 -3.73 9.85 -17.85
C VAL A 205 -2.52 9.76 -16.92
N MET A 206 -2.25 10.80 -16.13
CA MET A 206 -1.17 10.77 -15.14
C MET A 206 -1.40 9.70 -14.08
N ARG A 207 -2.64 9.49 -13.63
CA ARG A 207 -2.99 8.43 -12.66
C ARG A 207 -2.74 7.03 -13.23
N ILE A 208 -3.06 6.82 -14.50
CA ILE A 208 -2.78 5.56 -15.22
C ILE A 208 -1.27 5.34 -15.27
N GLY A 209 -0.50 6.35 -15.74
CA GLY A 209 0.96 6.29 -15.79
C GLY A 209 1.59 6.04 -14.43
N TYR A 210 1.12 6.74 -13.39
CA TYR A 210 1.57 6.56 -12.02
C TYR A 210 1.28 5.14 -11.51
N THR A 211 0.12 4.57 -11.81
CA THR A 211 -0.19 3.17 -11.46
C THR A 211 0.81 2.19 -12.09
N LEU A 212 1.19 2.40 -13.36
CA LEU A 212 2.17 1.57 -14.06
C LEU A 212 3.57 1.70 -13.45
N VAL A 213 4.00 2.93 -13.15
CA VAL A 213 5.31 3.22 -12.54
C VAL A 213 5.46 2.54 -11.18
N GLY A 214 4.37 2.40 -10.42
CA GLY A 214 4.37 1.69 -9.13
C GLY A 214 4.48 0.17 -9.26
N ALA A 215 3.94 -0.39 -10.34
CA ALA A 215 4.04 -1.82 -10.62
C ALA A 215 5.46 -2.24 -11.03
N LEU A 216 6.25 -1.35 -11.65
CA LEU A 216 7.59 -1.63 -12.13
C LEU A 216 8.55 -2.16 -11.05
N PRO A 217 8.79 -1.48 -9.92
CA PRO A 217 9.72 -1.97 -8.91
C PRO A 217 9.30 -3.32 -8.34
N VAL A 218 7.99 -3.54 -8.19
CA VAL A 218 7.44 -4.82 -7.75
C VAL A 218 7.77 -5.90 -8.81
N LYS A 219 7.45 -5.69 -10.08
CA LYS A 219 7.75 -6.69 -11.12
C LYS A 219 9.24 -6.95 -11.32
N LEU A 220 10.08 -5.91 -11.23
CA LEU A 220 11.52 -6.03 -11.40
C LEU A 220 12.15 -6.94 -10.35
N VAL A 221 11.75 -6.84 -9.08
CA VAL A 221 12.22 -7.76 -8.03
C VAL A 221 11.87 -9.20 -8.38
N GLY A 222 10.62 -9.46 -8.79
CA GLY A 222 10.21 -10.81 -9.20
C GLY A 222 11.05 -11.36 -10.37
N LEU A 223 11.34 -10.51 -11.36
CA LEU A 223 12.17 -10.87 -12.51
C LEU A 223 13.62 -11.18 -12.10
N ILE A 224 14.23 -10.33 -11.29
CA ILE A 224 15.59 -10.51 -10.78
C ILE A 224 15.69 -11.85 -10.03
N LEU A 225 14.73 -12.12 -9.14
CA LEU A 225 14.72 -13.36 -8.36
C LEU A 225 14.52 -14.61 -9.23
N LEU A 226 13.72 -14.49 -10.30
CA LEU A 226 13.45 -15.62 -11.20
C LEU A 226 14.68 -16.06 -11.98
N PHE A 227 15.52 -15.10 -12.39
CA PHE A 227 16.77 -15.36 -13.12
C PHE A 227 17.98 -15.56 -12.22
N THR A 228 17.83 -15.37 -10.90
CA THR A 228 18.91 -15.64 -9.96
C THR A 228 19.04 -17.14 -9.73
N THR A 229 20.20 -17.70 -10.04
CA THR A 229 20.53 -19.12 -9.84
C THR A 229 20.99 -19.41 -8.41
N ALA A 230 21.61 -18.44 -7.74
CA ALA A 230 22.03 -18.56 -6.34
C ALA A 230 20.83 -18.42 -5.39
N THR A 231 20.84 -19.21 -4.32
CA THR A 231 19.90 -19.01 -3.20
C THR A 231 20.37 -17.82 -2.37
N ILE A 232 19.70 -16.67 -2.53
CA ILE A 232 20.03 -15.42 -1.82
C ILE A 232 19.43 -15.44 -0.42
N TYR A 233 18.21 -15.96 -0.28
CA TYR A 233 17.50 -15.96 1.00
C TYR A 233 17.35 -17.37 1.55
N ILE A 234 17.95 -17.60 2.70
CA ILE A 234 17.95 -18.89 3.38
C ILE A 234 16.80 -18.92 4.38
N TYR A 235 15.96 -19.94 4.28
CA TYR A 235 14.83 -20.18 5.17
C TYR A 235 14.87 -21.59 5.75
N PRO A 236 14.27 -21.83 6.94
CA PRO A 236 14.30 -23.15 7.57
C PRO A 236 13.49 -24.20 6.80
N GLY A 237 12.41 -23.78 6.13
CA GLY A 237 11.59 -24.63 5.27
C GLY A 237 11.93 -24.44 3.79
N SER A 238 11.54 -25.41 2.97
CA SER A 238 11.52 -25.25 1.52
C SER A 238 10.32 -25.98 0.91
N ILE A 239 9.66 -25.33 -0.04
CA ILE A 239 8.67 -26.00 -0.89
C ILE A 239 9.45 -26.71 -2.00
N GLN A 240 9.34 -28.04 -2.06
CA GLN A 240 9.97 -28.86 -3.09
C GLN A 240 8.92 -29.77 -3.72
N PHE A 241 8.91 -29.80 -5.05
CA PHE A 241 8.09 -30.74 -5.81
C PHE A 241 8.94 -31.92 -6.24
N LYS A 242 8.48 -33.13 -5.92
CA LYS A 242 9.19 -34.37 -6.25
C LYS A 242 9.39 -34.47 -7.77
N GLY A 243 10.64 -34.55 -8.21
CA GLY A 243 11.00 -34.66 -9.64
C GLY A 243 11.23 -33.34 -10.37
N LEU A 244 11.10 -32.19 -9.71
CA LEU A 244 11.43 -30.87 -10.27
C LEU A 244 12.56 -30.21 -9.47
N THR A 245 13.48 -29.53 -10.14
CA THR A 245 14.54 -28.72 -9.52
C THR A 245 14.04 -27.32 -9.15
N LEU A 246 12.80 -27.22 -8.69
CA LEU A 246 12.18 -25.94 -8.32
C LEU A 246 12.43 -25.66 -6.84
N THR A 247 13.10 -24.53 -6.55
CA THR A 247 13.34 -24.10 -5.17
C THR A 247 12.20 -23.21 -4.66
N ASP A 248 12.09 -23.07 -3.34
CA ASP A 248 11.17 -22.13 -2.70
C ASP A 248 11.39 -20.67 -3.17
N GLN A 249 12.64 -20.30 -3.47
CA GLN A 249 12.98 -19.00 -4.06
C GLN A 249 12.37 -18.83 -5.45
N ASN A 250 12.42 -19.86 -6.31
CA ASN A 250 11.80 -19.80 -7.63
C ASN A 250 10.27 -19.65 -7.54
N ILE A 251 9.64 -20.36 -6.59
CA ILE A 251 8.19 -20.24 -6.35
C ILE A 251 7.85 -18.83 -5.88
N GLY A 252 8.62 -18.29 -4.92
CA GLY A 252 8.46 -16.90 -4.47
C GLY A 252 8.63 -15.90 -5.62
N ALA A 253 9.63 -16.10 -6.49
CA ALA A 253 9.86 -15.25 -7.67
C ALA A 253 8.69 -15.30 -8.66
N MET A 254 8.15 -16.50 -8.93
CA MET A 254 6.96 -16.69 -9.78
C MET A 254 5.74 -15.99 -9.20
N ILE A 255 5.47 -16.17 -7.89
CA ILE A 255 4.42 -15.46 -7.17
C ILE A 255 4.60 -13.95 -7.34
N HIS A 256 5.81 -13.46 -7.19
CA HIS A 256 6.13 -12.04 -7.32
C HIS A 256 5.88 -11.48 -8.72
N TRP A 257 6.32 -12.20 -9.75
CA TRP A 257 6.14 -11.80 -11.14
C TRP A 257 4.66 -11.79 -11.54
N SER A 258 3.93 -12.85 -11.18
CA SER A 258 2.53 -13.03 -11.56
C SER A 258 1.57 -12.19 -10.72
N LEU A 259 1.61 -12.33 -9.39
CA LEU A 259 0.67 -11.64 -8.48
C LEU A 259 1.08 -10.21 -8.17
N GLY A 260 2.36 -9.88 -8.20
CA GLY A 260 2.85 -8.55 -7.81
C GLY A 260 2.30 -7.41 -8.67
N GLY A 261 1.94 -7.69 -9.92
CA GLY A 261 1.37 -6.69 -10.83
C GLY A 261 -0.15 -6.72 -10.97
N ILE A 262 -0.83 -7.77 -10.50
CA ILE A 262 -2.23 -8.04 -10.90
C ILE A 262 -3.16 -6.91 -10.47
N VAL A 263 -3.05 -6.45 -9.22
CA VAL A 263 -3.91 -5.39 -8.67
C VAL A 263 -3.65 -4.06 -9.38
N PHE A 264 -2.37 -3.72 -9.64
CA PHE A 264 -2.01 -2.52 -10.39
C PHE A 264 -2.58 -2.55 -11.81
N THR A 265 -2.51 -3.69 -12.49
CA THR A 265 -3.08 -3.86 -13.83
C THR A 265 -4.60 -3.72 -13.82
N TRP A 266 -5.31 -4.37 -12.87
CA TRP A 266 -6.76 -4.24 -12.74
C TRP A 266 -7.20 -2.80 -12.48
N ILE A 267 -6.51 -2.08 -11.59
CA ILE A 267 -6.81 -0.68 -11.30
C ILE A 267 -6.44 0.21 -12.48
N GLY A 268 -5.34 -0.07 -13.19
CA GLY A 268 -5.00 0.62 -14.44
C GLY A 268 -6.12 0.52 -15.47
N PHE A 269 -6.66 -0.69 -15.70
CA PHE A 269 -7.81 -0.88 -16.59
C PHE A 269 -9.07 -0.14 -16.09
N TYR A 270 -9.35 -0.17 -14.80
CA TYR A 270 -10.45 0.58 -14.22
C TYR A 270 -10.30 2.09 -14.47
N LEU A 271 -9.10 2.64 -14.31
CA LEU A 271 -8.83 4.06 -14.56
C LEU A 271 -8.89 4.42 -16.04
N ILE A 272 -8.41 3.55 -16.93
CA ILE A 272 -8.56 3.71 -18.38
C ILE A 272 -10.04 3.77 -18.75
N ARG A 273 -10.83 2.83 -18.24
CA ARG A 273 -12.28 2.83 -18.49
C ARG A 273 -12.94 4.10 -17.98
N GLN A 274 -12.65 4.51 -16.74
CA GLN A 274 -13.17 5.75 -16.17
C GLN A 274 -12.79 6.97 -17.02
N TRP A 275 -11.57 7.01 -17.54
CA TRP A 275 -11.11 8.07 -18.42
C TRP A 275 -11.85 8.09 -19.75
N LEU A 276 -12.01 6.93 -20.40
CA LEU A 276 -12.76 6.81 -21.65
C LEU A 276 -14.23 7.24 -21.47
N ASP A 277 -14.89 6.75 -20.42
CA ASP A 277 -16.27 7.14 -20.09
C ASP A 277 -16.41 8.67 -19.90
N SER A 278 -15.38 9.31 -19.32
CA SER A 278 -15.36 10.77 -19.13
C SER A 278 -15.10 11.55 -20.43
N GLU A 279 -14.37 10.95 -21.38
CA GLU A 279 -14.08 11.55 -22.68
C GLU A 279 -15.30 11.48 -23.61
N GLU A 280 -16.04 10.37 -23.58
CA GLU A 280 -17.30 10.20 -24.32
C GLU A 280 -18.39 11.18 -23.87
N GLN A 281 -18.39 11.56 -22.59
CA GLN A 281 -19.36 12.50 -22.03
C GLN A 281 -19.02 13.97 -22.30
N LYS A 282 -17.87 14.28 -22.90
CA LYS A 282 -17.55 15.68 -23.24
C LYS A 282 -18.52 16.17 -24.32
N PRO A 283 -19.17 17.32 -24.13
CA PRO A 283 -20.09 17.84 -25.12
C PRO A 283 -19.33 18.04 -26.44
N THR A 284 -19.83 17.42 -27.51
CA THR A 284 -19.34 17.69 -28.86
C THR A 284 -19.51 19.18 -29.12
N MET A 285 -18.45 19.86 -29.57
CA MET A 285 -18.56 21.26 -29.96
C MET A 285 -19.71 21.41 -30.95
N SER A 286 -20.60 22.40 -30.72
CA SER A 286 -21.69 22.70 -31.64
C SER A 286 -21.11 22.90 -33.03
N HIS A 287 -21.78 22.36 -34.06
CA HIS A 287 -21.36 22.52 -35.45
C HIS A 287 -21.09 23.99 -35.80
N SER A 288 -21.90 24.92 -35.27
CA SER A 288 -21.75 26.37 -35.46
C SER A 288 -20.43 26.95 -34.93
N VAL A 289 -19.76 26.27 -34.01
CA VAL A 289 -18.51 26.70 -33.38
C VAL A 289 -17.31 25.98 -33.99
N TRP A 290 -17.44 24.73 -34.42
CA TRP A 290 -16.33 24.02 -35.09
C TRP A 290 -16.21 24.38 -36.58
N SER A 291 -17.32 24.75 -37.23
CA SER A 291 -17.34 25.09 -38.67
C SER A 291 -16.94 26.53 -38.99
N THR A 292 -16.57 27.35 -38.02
CA THR A 292 -16.00 28.67 -38.29
C THR A 292 -14.60 28.50 -38.89
N GLU A 293 -14.28 29.26 -39.95
CA GLU A 293 -12.97 29.23 -40.61
C GLU A 293 -11.81 29.32 -39.62
N GLU A 294 -11.96 30.15 -38.58
CA GLU A 294 -10.97 30.36 -37.52
C GLU A 294 -10.63 29.07 -36.71
N ASN A 295 -11.60 28.18 -36.52
CA ASN A 295 -11.41 26.91 -35.79
C ASN A 295 -11.08 25.73 -36.72
N MET A 296 -11.26 25.88 -38.04
CA MET A 296 -10.82 24.91 -39.05
C MET A 296 -9.34 25.09 -39.44
N LEU A 297 -8.75 26.25 -39.13
CA LEU A 297 -7.32 26.47 -39.33
C LEU A 297 -6.51 25.64 -38.32
N ALA A 298 -5.55 24.88 -38.83
CA ALA A 298 -4.65 24.12 -37.97
C ALA A 298 -3.88 25.08 -37.04
N PRO A 299 -3.70 24.74 -35.75
CA PRO A 299 -3.01 25.62 -34.81
C PRO A 299 -1.62 25.98 -35.34
N GLY A 300 -1.39 27.26 -35.65
CA GLY A 300 -0.13 27.77 -36.20
C GLY A 300 -0.20 28.36 -37.61
N LEU A 301 -1.36 28.31 -38.29
CA LEU A 301 -1.55 28.93 -39.63
C LEU A 301 -2.21 30.32 -39.58
N ASN A 302 -2.48 30.86 -38.40
CA ASN A 302 -3.36 32.03 -38.24
C ASN A 302 -2.72 33.39 -38.58
N ASP A 303 -1.47 33.46 -39.04
CA ASP A 303 -0.77 34.75 -39.09
C ASP A 303 0.29 34.88 -40.21
N GLN A 304 -0.07 34.58 -41.46
CA GLN A 304 0.83 34.81 -42.62
C GLN A 304 0.27 35.71 -43.73
N SER A 305 -0.82 36.46 -43.50
CA SER A 305 -1.31 37.41 -44.49
C SER A 305 -1.86 38.70 -43.88
N ARG A 306 -0.96 39.60 -43.49
CA ARG A 306 -1.21 41.05 -43.46
C ARG A 306 0.03 41.80 -43.90
#